data_AF-A0A0R3S0F3-F1
#
_entry.id   AF-A0A0R3S0F3-F1
#
_cell.length_a   1.000
_cell.length_b   1.000
_cell.length_c   1.000
_cell.angle_alpha   90.00
_cell.angle_beta   90.00
_cell.angle_gamma   90.00
#
_symmetry.space_group_name_H-M   'P 1'
#
loop_
_entity.id
_entity.type
_entity.pdbx_description
1 polymer ?
#
loop_
_entity_poly.entity_id
_entity_poly.type
_entity_poly.pdbx_seq_one_letter_code
_entity_poly.pdbx_strand_id
1 'polypeptide(L)'
;MFDISSMATELQTIVDGLNDEPFKMNLNLINFDTISNEQLLQILSNVLLWIEGLDSIDIREEGADVTALRIFNSLRVFKYRPPTNIEKLQQWRRNIVEGEKTVIYPILEWIFKNMDALKERAYLAKYLTKIDVPGAFQDPELIELSNQISTLMEEFKDVHSQVVEARKDSLMMENIRADLNSMKIEKEQLSRRTDKIERKLHGIANIEHLLKLAEKCRVENERLEKVGHLRMEQKNLVRLIIILFSDQKLQRLNVSLEEVKAAGDNVDPTKRMKALKEEIETNRYMVNEKLPKEIEAKKAIVADLKKVVDVAAMDKNDITDLQQKIEKMNQEIMDLVNERDRKDENTDKLSIYRHQASAIHKKKTKLVEKLQEARLELQNITNKVEMKKNNLREKRGTDFVITNTQKMDFFFKNFVSKLRTKTSDYKRKHAEISNLKSEHAVLSRTVDILANQWNILMQKIEENGGKIIERCDARNGSEKFEIAKPETNDVRKLRDMISESNQQMDLKKMAIDNLKQSNAELNKHFTVIAFSYFFFHFLKIYLVFNKMSDKNSLK
;
A
#
# COMPACT_ATOMS: atom_id res chain seq x y z
N MET A 1 0.28 9.84 32.60
CA MET A 1 0.69 8.42 32.66
C MET A 1 1.69 8.03 31.57
N PHE A 2 1.72 8.72 30.42
CA PHE A 2 2.72 8.48 29.36
C PHE A 2 4.14 9.01 29.66
N ASP A 3 4.31 10.08 30.46
CA ASP A 3 5.64 10.65 30.75
C ASP A 3 6.53 9.81 31.69
N ILE A 4 5.92 9.13 32.68
CA ILE A 4 6.69 8.39 33.70
C ILE A 4 7.36 7.15 33.09
N SER A 5 6.73 6.55 32.08
CA SER A 5 7.30 5.41 31.36
C SER A 5 8.48 5.81 30.48
N SER A 6 8.48 7.03 29.90
CA SER A 6 9.59 7.56 29.09
C SER A 6 10.81 7.81 29.97
N MET A 7 10.64 8.53 31.07
CA MET A 7 11.75 8.83 32.00
C MET A 7 12.36 7.57 32.63
N ALA A 8 11.55 6.53 32.89
CA ALA A 8 12.06 5.26 33.38
C ALA A 8 12.92 4.53 32.33
N THR A 9 12.53 4.56 31.05
CA THR A 9 13.32 3.98 29.96
C THR A 9 14.60 4.78 29.67
N GLU A 10 14.55 6.11 29.80
CA GLU A 10 15.70 7.01 29.67
C GLU A 10 16.76 6.70 30.73
N LEU A 11 16.34 6.58 32.00
CA LEU A 11 17.22 6.22 33.12
C LEU A 11 17.78 4.80 33.01
N GLN A 12 16.97 3.84 32.55
CA GLN A 12 17.43 2.47 32.35
C GLN A 12 18.52 2.39 31.28
N THR A 13 18.36 3.10 30.16
CA THR A 13 19.38 3.17 29.09
C THR A 13 20.71 3.74 29.58
N ILE A 14 20.67 4.73 30.48
CA ILE A 14 21.87 5.33 31.07
C ILE A 14 22.55 4.37 32.04
N VAL A 15 21.78 3.71 32.91
CA VAL A 15 22.31 2.76 33.90
C VAL A 15 22.93 1.54 33.22
N ASP A 16 22.29 1.02 32.18
CA ASP A 16 22.83 -0.10 31.38
C ASP A 16 24.15 0.33 30.69
N GLY A 17 24.19 1.51 30.08
CA GLY A 17 25.40 2.04 29.42
C GLY A 17 26.57 2.35 30.37
N LEU A 18 26.30 2.70 31.63
CA LEU A 18 27.33 2.91 32.67
C LEU A 18 27.79 1.60 33.34
N ASN A 19 26.99 0.54 33.24
CA ASN A 19 27.33 -0.79 33.74
C ASN A 19 28.11 -1.62 32.73
N ASP A 20 27.96 -1.34 31.44
CA ASP A 20 28.74 -1.94 30.35
C ASP A 20 30.22 -1.49 30.35
N GLU A 21 31.08 -2.21 29.61
CA GLU A 21 32.50 -1.85 29.48
C GLU A 21 32.63 -0.50 28.74
N PRO A 22 33.36 0.49 29.31
CA PRO A 22 34.51 0.37 30.21
C PRO A 22 34.29 0.92 31.65
N PHE A 23 33.10 1.42 32.00
CA PHE A 23 32.89 2.12 33.28
C PHE A 23 32.62 1.17 34.45
N LYS A 24 31.98 0.00 34.21
CA LYS A 24 31.74 -1.08 35.20
C LYS A 24 31.27 -0.56 36.57
N MET A 25 30.42 0.47 36.60
CA MET A 25 30.07 1.14 37.86
C MET A 25 29.03 0.38 38.71
N ASN A 26 28.47 -0.73 38.20
CA ASN A 26 27.49 -1.61 38.89
C ASN A 26 26.40 -0.82 39.64
N LEU A 27 25.87 0.22 38.99
CA LEU A 27 24.87 1.13 39.54
C LEU A 27 23.48 0.51 39.38
N ASN A 28 22.68 0.60 40.44
CA ASN A 28 21.23 0.35 40.40
C ASN A 28 20.50 1.69 40.19
N LEU A 29 19.29 1.69 39.61
CA LEU A 29 18.49 2.93 39.39
C LEU A 29 18.36 3.81 40.65
N ILE A 30 18.26 3.18 41.82
CA ILE A 30 18.17 3.87 43.12
C ILE A 30 19.52 4.52 43.49
N ASN A 31 20.64 3.83 43.27
CA ASN A 31 21.96 4.34 43.56
C ASN A 31 22.36 5.46 42.58
N PHE A 32 21.94 5.36 41.33
CA PHE A 32 22.17 6.39 40.31
C PHE A 32 21.46 7.70 40.66
N ASP A 33 20.23 7.64 41.20
CA ASP A 33 19.53 8.85 41.65
C ASP A 33 20.10 9.44 42.95
N THR A 34 20.91 8.70 43.71
CA THR A 34 21.60 9.25 44.91
C THR A 34 22.93 9.95 44.60
N ILE A 35 23.40 9.92 43.35
CA ILE A 35 24.67 10.54 42.94
C ILE A 35 24.56 12.07 43.03
N SER A 36 25.59 12.71 43.58
CA SER A 36 25.65 14.18 43.70
C SER A 36 25.87 14.84 42.34
N ASN A 37 25.43 16.08 42.19
CA ASN A 37 25.57 16.83 40.92
C ASN A 37 27.03 16.95 40.45
N GLU A 38 27.99 17.08 41.38
CA GLU A 38 29.43 17.11 41.08
C GLU A 38 29.93 15.76 40.54
N GLN A 39 29.49 14.66 41.16
CA GLN A 39 29.86 13.32 40.71
C GLN A 39 29.22 12.99 39.35
N LEU A 40 27.99 13.46 39.11
CA LEU A 40 27.31 13.29 37.84
C LEU A 40 28.00 14.07 36.71
N LEU A 41 28.50 15.28 37.01
CA LEU A 41 29.32 16.04 36.07
C LEU A 41 30.66 15.35 35.80
N GLN A 42 31.28 14.73 36.80
CA GLN A 42 32.50 13.90 36.63
C GLN A 42 32.23 12.68 35.74
N ILE A 43 31.11 12.01 35.93
CA ILE A 43 30.69 10.89 35.08
C ILE A 43 30.50 11.37 33.65
N LEU A 44 29.81 12.49 33.42
CA LEU A 44 29.66 13.07 32.09
C LEU A 44 31.01 13.43 31.46
N SER A 45 31.91 14.07 32.21
CA SER A 45 33.26 14.40 31.75
C SER A 45 34.06 13.16 31.37
N ASN A 46 34.03 12.12 32.21
CA ASN A 46 34.71 10.85 31.94
C ASN A 46 34.13 10.14 30.71
N VAL A 47 32.81 10.17 30.53
CA VAL A 47 32.13 9.60 29.35
C VAL A 47 32.52 10.34 28.08
N LEU A 48 32.56 11.68 28.11
CA LEU A 48 32.98 12.49 26.95
C LEU A 48 34.46 12.28 26.61
N LEU A 49 35.35 12.28 27.61
CA LEU A 49 36.78 12.05 27.42
C LEU A 49 37.08 10.64 26.92
N TRP A 50 36.33 9.64 27.39
CA TRP A 50 36.43 8.28 26.88
C TRP A 50 36.06 8.18 25.40
N ILE A 51 34.99 8.86 24.96
CA ILE A 51 34.58 8.89 23.55
C ILE A 51 35.65 9.57 22.68
N GLU A 52 36.33 10.59 23.20
CA GLU A 52 37.43 11.29 22.53
C GLU A 52 38.78 10.55 22.61
N GLY A 53 38.89 9.51 23.46
CA GLY A 53 40.12 8.75 23.69
C GLY A 53 41.19 9.52 24.48
N LEU A 54 40.77 10.43 25.36
CA LEU A 54 41.61 11.25 26.23
C LEU A 54 41.62 10.72 27.68
N ASP A 55 42.70 11.02 28.41
CA ASP A 55 42.84 10.62 29.83
C ASP A 55 41.79 11.30 30.72
N SER A 56 41.39 10.63 31.80
CA SER A 56 40.40 11.16 32.75
C SER A 56 40.95 12.37 33.50
N ILE A 57 40.26 13.49 33.41
CA ILE A 57 40.57 14.73 34.13
C ILE A 57 39.62 14.86 35.32
N ASP A 58 40.15 15.07 36.52
CA ASP A 58 39.35 15.37 37.71
C ASP A 58 38.88 16.83 37.67
N ILE A 59 37.56 17.03 37.74
CA ILE A 59 36.92 18.35 37.68
C ILE A 59 37.30 19.22 38.88
N ARG A 60 37.80 18.63 39.97
CA ARG A 60 38.26 19.37 41.16
C ARG A 60 39.55 20.14 40.93
N GLU A 61 40.33 19.77 39.92
CA GLU A 61 41.59 20.43 39.57
C GLU A 61 41.40 21.57 38.55
N GLU A 62 40.26 21.62 37.85
CA GLU A 62 39.92 22.64 36.86
C GLU A 62 38.96 23.71 37.41
N GLY A 63 39.04 24.94 36.90
CA GLY A 63 38.00 25.94 37.16
C GLY A 63 36.67 25.50 36.54
N ALA A 64 35.54 25.74 37.21
CA ALA A 64 34.20 25.36 36.75
C ALA A 64 33.90 25.89 35.33
N ASP A 65 34.39 27.09 35.00
CA ASP A 65 34.24 27.71 33.67
C ASP A 65 35.05 26.98 32.58
N VAL A 66 36.25 26.49 32.91
CA VAL A 66 37.13 25.76 31.98
C VAL A 66 36.56 24.38 31.68
N THR A 67 36.06 23.69 32.72
CA THR A 67 35.37 22.40 32.59
C THR A 67 34.12 22.54 31.70
N ALA A 68 33.31 23.56 31.93
CA ALA A 68 32.12 23.80 31.14
C ALA A 68 32.44 24.12 29.67
N LEU A 69 33.47 24.94 29.40
CA LEU A 69 33.94 25.21 28.03
C LEU A 69 34.41 23.93 27.32
N ARG A 70 35.12 23.04 28.02
CA ARG A 70 35.54 21.74 27.48
C ARG A 70 34.33 20.87 27.12
N ILE A 71 33.37 20.73 28.04
CA ILE A 71 32.12 19.99 27.79
C ILE A 71 31.34 20.60 26.62
N PHE A 72 31.24 21.93 26.52
CA PHE A 72 30.58 22.59 25.38
C PHE A 72 31.32 22.36 24.05
N ASN A 73 32.65 22.32 24.06
CA ASN A 73 33.44 22.02 22.87
C ASN A 73 33.23 20.57 22.42
N SER A 74 33.26 19.60 23.33
CA SER A 74 32.96 18.19 23.04
C SER A 74 31.52 18.00 22.55
N LEU A 75 30.53 18.62 23.20
CA LEU A 75 29.13 18.58 22.75
C LEU A 75 28.93 19.24 21.38
N ARG A 76 29.69 20.29 21.06
CA ARG A 76 29.70 20.93 19.73
C ARG A 76 30.28 20.00 18.67
N VAL A 77 31.37 19.31 18.97
CA VAL A 77 31.98 18.28 18.11
C VAL A 77 30.97 17.15 17.85
N PHE A 78 30.25 16.71 18.88
CA PHE A 78 29.22 15.69 18.75
C PHE A 78 27.95 16.17 18.03
N LYS A 79 27.81 17.48 17.78
CA LYS A 79 26.61 18.13 17.22
C LYS A 79 25.35 17.89 18.05
N TYR A 80 25.49 17.89 19.39
CA TYR A 80 24.33 17.90 20.26
C TYR A 80 23.56 19.21 20.05
N ARG A 81 22.23 19.13 19.86
CA ARG A 81 21.41 20.32 19.59
C ARG A 81 21.04 21.00 20.91
N PRO A 82 21.58 22.20 21.20
CA PRO A 82 21.15 22.93 22.37
C PRO A 82 19.73 23.50 22.19
N PRO A 83 19.02 23.84 23.28
CA PRO A 83 17.69 24.45 23.21
C PRO A 83 17.69 25.76 22.38
N THR A 84 16.70 25.93 21.50
CA THR A 84 16.64 27.02 20.49
C THR A 84 16.34 28.41 21.05
N ASN A 85 15.90 28.52 22.31
CA ASN A 85 15.53 29.80 22.93
C ASN A 85 16.72 30.36 23.74
N ILE A 86 17.08 31.63 23.51
CA ILE A 86 18.27 32.28 24.09
C ILE A 86 18.23 32.28 25.62
N GLU A 87 17.06 32.50 26.23
CA GLU A 87 16.91 32.46 27.70
C GLU A 87 17.07 31.04 28.25
N LYS A 88 16.49 30.05 27.56
CA LYS A 88 16.64 28.64 27.90
C LYS A 88 18.05 28.12 27.65
N LEU A 89 18.79 28.71 26.71
CA LEU A 89 20.19 28.40 26.43
C LEU A 89 21.10 28.93 27.55
N GLN A 90 20.83 30.13 28.07
CA GLN A 90 21.56 30.69 29.20
C GLN A 90 21.28 29.90 30.49
N GLN A 91 20.03 29.47 30.70
CA GLN A 91 19.67 28.55 31.77
C GLN A 91 20.35 27.18 31.59
N TRP A 92 20.29 26.58 30.40
CA TRP A 92 20.95 25.31 30.09
C TRP A 92 22.46 25.35 30.32
N ARG A 93 23.13 26.46 29.99
CA ARG A 93 24.56 26.66 30.29
C ARG A 93 24.85 26.72 31.79
N ARG A 94 24.03 27.41 32.58
CA ARG A 94 24.16 27.45 34.05
C ARG A 94 23.91 26.08 34.67
N ASN A 95 22.86 25.40 34.21
CA ASN A 95 22.47 24.10 34.73
C ASN A 95 23.51 23.00 34.42
N ILE A 96 24.30 23.14 33.35
CA ILE A 96 25.46 22.26 33.09
C ILE A 96 26.63 22.54 34.04
N VAL A 97 26.90 23.82 34.34
CA VAL A 97 27.93 24.22 35.32
C VAL A 97 27.55 23.74 36.73
N GLU A 98 26.26 23.77 37.07
CA GLU A 98 25.71 23.32 38.36
C GLU A 98 25.50 21.79 38.46
N GLY A 99 25.69 21.06 37.36
CA GLY A 99 25.56 19.61 37.32
C GLY A 99 24.11 19.10 37.46
N GLU A 100 23.12 19.85 36.96
CA GLU A 100 21.71 19.53 37.19
C GLU A 100 21.27 18.27 36.42
N LYS A 101 20.60 17.35 37.14
CA LYS A 101 20.09 16.08 36.62
C LYS A 101 19.15 16.23 35.41
N THR A 102 18.37 17.31 35.38
CA THR A 102 17.39 17.59 34.31
C THR A 102 18.05 17.81 32.94
N VAL A 103 19.33 18.20 32.92
CA VAL A 103 20.09 18.46 31.71
C VAL A 103 21.09 17.36 31.40
N ILE A 104 21.72 16.76 32.42
CA ILE A 104 22.72 15.72 32.20
C ILE A 104 22.09 14.40 31.75
N TYR A 105 20.93 14.00 32.28
CA TYR A 105 20.30 12.74 31.90
C TYR A 105 19.97 12.65 30.40
N PRO A 106 19.33 13.67 29.77
CA PRO A 106 19.11 13.65 28.32
C PRO A 106 20.40 13.64 27.49
N ILE A 107 21.49 14.22 28.00
CA ILE A 107 22.80 14.21 27.32
C ILE A 107 23.41 12.81 27.37
N LEU A 108 23.44 12.18 28.55
CA LEU A 108 23.96 10.83 28.73
C LEU A 108 23.15 9.82 27.92
N GLU A 109 21.82 9.90 27.97
CA GLU A 109 20.95 9.02 27.19
C GLU A 109 21.22 9.14 25.69
N TRP A 110 21.36 10.36 25.18
CA TRP A 110 21.66 10.60 23.77
C TRP A 110 23.03 10.04 23.37
N ILE A 111 24.01 10.13 24.27
CA ILE A 111 25.34 9.56 24.09
C ILE A 111 25.26 8.03 24.01
N PHE A 112 24.63 7.38 25.00
CA PHE A 112 24.55 5.92 25.07
C PHE A 112 23.72 5.32 23.94
N LYS A 113 22.71 6.04 23.42
CA LYS A 113 21.95 5.60 22.24
C LYS A 113 22.76 5.57 20.94
N ASN A 114 23.85 6.35 20.83
CA ASN A 114 24.60 6.51 19.58
C ASN A 114 26.12 6.35 19.76
N MET A 115 26.57 5.50 20.69
CA MET A 115 27.98 5.41 21.07
C MET A 115 28.94 5.21 19.89
N ASP A 116 28.64 4.31 18.96
CA ASP A 116 29.52 4.01 17.83
C ASP A 116 29.64 5.18 16.86
N ALA A 117 28.50 5.83 16.55
CA ALA A 117 28.48 7.02 15.71
C ALA A 117 29.19 8.21 16.36
N LEU A 118 29.20 8.30 17.69
CA LEU A 118 29.90 9.34 18.43
C LEU A 118 31.41 9.10 18.49
N LYS A 119 31.85 7.85 18.67
CA LYS A 119 33.27 7.48 18.57
C LYS A 119 33.84 7.77 17.19
N GLU A 120 33.11 7.41 16.12
CA GLU A 120 33.49 7.75 14.75
C GLU A 120 33.57 9.28 14.56
N ARG A 121 32.61 10.04 15.08
CA ARG A 121 32.66 11.51 15.02
C ARG A 121 33.79 12.13 15.82
N ALA A 122 34.09 11.62 17.01
CA ALA A 122 35.20 12.07 17.83
C ALA A 122 36.53 11.88 17.09
N TYR A 123 36.70 10.69 16.52
CA TYR A 123 37.85 10.34 15.70
C TYR A 123 37.98 11.27 14.49
N LEU A 124 36.88 11.44 13.74
CA LEU A 124 36.87 12.32 12.57
C LEU A 124 37.12 13.78 12.94
N ALA A 125 36.60 14.27 14.08
CA ALA A 125 36.77 15.64 14.51
C ALA A 125 38.23 15.99 14.83
N LYS A 126 39.03 15.03 15.33
CA LYS A 126 40.46 15.22 15.54
C LYS A 126 41.21 15.62 14.26
N TYR A 127 40.78 15.10 13.11
CA TYR A 127 41.43 15.33 11.82
C TYR A 127 40.68 16.34 10.94
N LEU A 128 39.37 16.56 11.18
CA LEU A 128 38.51 17.40 10.35
C LEU A 128 38.16 18.76 10.97
N THR A 129 38.64 19.07 12.17
CA THR A 129 38.43 20.40 12.78
C THR A 129 39.43 21.40 12.19
N LYS A 130 38.92 22.37 11.43
CA LYS A 130 39.73 23.46 10.90
C LYS A 130 40.14 24.38 12.05
N ILE A 131 41.42 24.73 12.11
CA ILE A 131 41.93 25.75 13.02
C ILE A 131 41.67 27.10 12.34
N ASP A 132 40.73 27.88 12.87
CA ASP A 132 40.43 29.22 12.36
C ASP A 132 41.59 30.16 12.73
N VAL A 133 42.48 30.43 11.78
CA VAL A 133 43.54 31.43 11.95
C VAL A 133 42.94 32.82 11.74
N PRO A 134 42.98 33.72 12.74
CA PRO A 134 42.46 35.09 12.62
C PRO A 134 43.09 35.81 11.42
N GLY A 135 42.28 36.56 10.67
CA GLY A 135 42.69 37.23 9.42
C GLY A 135 43.90 38.17 9.52
N ALA A 136 44.27 38.59 10.73
CA ALA A 136 45.47 39.39 10.99
C ALA A 136 46.79 38.61 10.80
N PHE A 137 46.76 37.28 10.78
CA PHE A 137 47.92 36.39 10.63
C PHE A 137 47.86 35.56 9.33
N GLN A 138 46.99 35.92 8.38
CA GLN A 138 46.83 35.19 7.12
C GLN A 138 47.82 35.69 6.07
N ASP A 139 49.03 35.12 6.08
CA ASP A 139 49.99 35.29 4.99
C ASP A 139 49.59 34.46 3.76
N PRO A 140 49.99 34.84 2.53
CA PRO A 140 49.72 34.07 1.32
C PRO A 140 50.19 32.60 1.39
N GLU A 141 51.32 32.34 2.05
CA GLU A 141 51.85 30.98 2.28
C GLU A 141 50.95 30.17 3.23
N LEU A 142 50.35 30.82 4.23
CA LEU A 142 49.44 30.18 5.18
C LEU A 142 48.11 29.80 4.52
N ILE A 143 47.65 30.60 3.56
CA ILE A 143 46.48 30.31 2.74
C ILE A 143 46.74 29.11 1.83
N GLU A 144 47.92 29.03 1.21
CA GLU A 144 48.31 27.86 0.41
C GLU A 144 48.39 26.59 1.26
N LEU A 145 49.00 26.66 2.45
CA LEU A 145 49.04 25.53 3.39
C LEU A 145 47.64 25.12 3.87
N SER A 146 46.76 26.09 4.15
CA SER A 146 45.35 25.82 4.51
C SER A 146 44.59 25.11 3.38
N ASN A 147 44.89 25.44 2.12
CA ASN A 147 44.32 24.76 0.96
C ASN A 147 44.87 23.34 0.82
N GLN A 148 46.18 23.13 1.01
CA GLN A 148 46.79 21.79 1.02
C GLN A 148 46.19 20.90 2.13
N ILE A 149 46.03 21.44 3.34
CA ILE A 149 45.36 20.75 4.45
C ILE A 149 43.92 20.42 4.07
N SER A 150 43.19 21.34 3.43
CA SER A 150 41.81 21.09 2.99
C SER A 150 41.71 19.96 1.95
N THR A 151 42.66 19.88 1.01
CA THR A 151 42.72 18.78 0.03
C THR A 151 43.01 17.44 0.73
N LEU A 152 44.00 17.39 1.62
CA LEU A 152 44.33 16.20 2.41
C LEU A 152 43.17 15.75 3.30
N MET A 153 42.37 16.69 3.82
CA MET A 153 41.16 16.38 4.60
C MET A 153 40.09 15.70 3.73
N GLU A 154 39.92 16.08 2.47
CA GLU A 154 38.97 15.41 1.57
C GLU A 154 39.47 14.03 1.16
N GLU A 155 40.76 13.88 0.81
CA GLU A 155 41.37 12.57 0.55
C GLU A 155 41.22 11.62 1.74
N PHE A 156 41.41 12.13 2.96
CA PHE A 156 41.22 11.38 4.19
C PHE A 156 39.77 10.89 4.36
N LYS A 157 38.76 11.71 4.04
CA LYS A 157 37.35 11.28 4.11
C LYS A 157 37.06 10.16 3.13
N ASP A 158 37.56 10.26 1.89
CA ASP A 158 37.34 9.27 0.85
C ASP A 158 37.96 7.92 1.24
N VAL A 159 39.23 7.93 1.70
CA VAL A 159 39.92 6.73 2.16
C VAL A 159 39.25 6.15 3.41
N HIS A 160 38.90 6.99 4.39
CA HIS A 160 38.21 6.53 5.60
C HIS A 160 36.86 5.87 5.28
N SER A 161 36.08 6.44 4.35
CA SER A 161 34.82 5.87 3.90
C SER A 161 35.03 4.47 3.30
N GLN A 162 36.02 4.32 2.41
CA GLN A 162 36.35 3.02 1.81
C GLN A 162 36.80 1.99 2.86
N VAL A 163 37.57 2.40 3.86
CA VAL A 163 38.00 1.53 4.97
C VAL A 163 36.82 1.07 5.82
N VAL A 164 35.86 1.96 6.13
CA VAL A 164 34.66 1.59 6.90
C VAL A 164 33.80 0.59 6.13
N GLU A 165 33.65 0.75 4.82
CA GLU A 165 32.94 -0.19 3.95
C GLU A 165 33.65 -1.56 3.91
N ALA A 166 34.96 -1.58 3.66
CA ALA A 166 35.76 -2.80 3.65
C ALA A 166 35.74 -3.54 5.00
N ARG A 167 35.67 -2.81 6.14
CA ARG A 167 35.53 -3.43 7.48
C ARG A 167 34.19 -4.15 7.64
N LYS A 168 33.09 -3.59 7.12
CA LYS A 168 31.77 -4.26 7.15
C LYS A 168 31.79 -5.55 6.34
N ASP A 169 32.42 -5.53 5.18
CA ASP A 169 32.59 -6.72 4.34
C ASP A 169 33.46 -7.78 5.02
N SER A 170 34.52 -7.37 5.73
CA SER A 170 35.35 -8.28 6.52
C SER A 170 34.56 -8.98 7.62
N LEU A 171 33.69 -8.26 8.33
CA LEU A 171 32.82 -8.85 9.37
C LEU A 171 31.83 -9.85 8.75
N MET A 172 31.27 -9.53 7.58
CA MET A 172 30.41 -10.46 6.84
C MET A 172 31.18 -11.72 6.43
N MET A 173 32.43 -11.57 5.95
CA MET A 173 33.29 -12.70 5.60
C MET A 173 33.62 -13.58 6.80
N GLU A 174 33.83 -12.98 7.99
CA GLU A 174 34.07 -13.72 9.22
C GLU A 174 32.84 -14.53 9.66
N ASN A 175 31.64 -13.95 9.55
CA ASN A 175 30.39 -14.67 9.79
C ASN A 175 30.22 -15.85 8.82
N ILE A 176 30.50 -15.65 7.52
CA ILE A 176 30.45 -16.73 6.52
C ILE A 176 31.49 -17.81 6.83
N ARG A 177 32.69 -17.44 7.27
CA ARG A 177 33.73 -18.39 7.66
C ARG A 177 33.33 -19.20 8.89
N ALA A 178 32.71 -18.56 9.88
CA ALA A 178 32.18 -19.21 11.06
C ALA A 178 31.06 -20.20 10.70
N ASP A 179 30.13 -19.79 9.83
CA ASP A 179 29.06 -20.65 9.34
C ASP A 179 29.61 -21.85 8.54
N LEU A 180 30.57 -21.62 7.64
CA LEU A 180 31.22 -22.69 6.88
C LEU A 180 31.94 -23.68 7.80
N ASN A 181 32.60 -23.19 8.85
CA ASN A 181 33.19 -24.07 9.87
C ASN A 181 32.12 -24.85 10.63
N SER A 182 30.99 -24.22 10.98
CA SER A 182 29.85 -24.90 11.60
C SER A 182 29.30 -26.01 10.69
N MET A 183 29.01 -25.69 9.43
CA MET A 183 28.56 -26.66 8.42
C MET A 183 29.56 -27.80 8.21
N LYS A 184 30.87 -27.52 8.27
CA LYS A 184 31.91 -28.54 8.16
C LYS A 184 31.88 -29.50 9.35
N ILE A 185 31.72 -28.97 10.57
CA ILE A 185 31.57 -29.77 11.79
C ILE A 185 30.29 -30.61 11.71
N GLU A 186 29.17 -30.03 11.30
CA GLU A 186 27.91 -30.75 11.13
C GLU A 186 28.02 -31.87 10.10
N LYS A 187 28.66 -31.61 8.95
CA LYS A 187 28.93 -32.64 7.93
C LYS A 187 29.75 -33.80 8.51
N GLU A 188 30.80 -33.50 9.28
CA GLU A 188 31.62 -34.54 9.91
C GLU A 188 30.83 -35.33 10.96
N GLN A 189 30.00 -34.66 11.77
CA GLN A 189 29.11 -35.32 12.72
C GLN A 189 28.09 -36.22 12.03
N LEU A 190 27.48 -35.76 10.94
CA LEU A 190 26.56 -36.55 10.13
C LEU A 190 27.26 -37.76 9.52
N SER A 191 28.46 -37.58 8.95
CA SER A 191 29.28 -38.69 8.44
C SER A 191 29.54 -39.74 9.52
N ARG A 192 30.00 -39.33 10.71
CA ARG A 192 30.25 -40.25 11.83
C ARG A 192 28.97 -40.98 12.28
N ARG A 193 27.81 -40.32 12.24
CA ARG A 193 26.51 -40.94 12.56
C ARG A 193 26.12 -41.95 11.48
N THR A 194 26.27 -41.61 10.21
CA THR A 194 26.05 -42.52 9.08
C THR A 194 26.94 -43.75 9.20
N ASP A 195 28.25 -43.58 9.43
CA ASP A 195 29.18 -44.71 9.61
C ASP A 195 28.80 -45.60 10.81
N LYS A 196 28.24 -45.02 11.88
CA LYS A 196 27.75 -45.78 13.03
C LYS A 196 26.47 -46.56 12.70
N ILE A 197 25.58 -45.99 11.90
CA ILE A 197 24.33 -46.63 11.46
C ILE A 197 24.65 -47.73 10.43
N GLU A 198 25.52 -47.45 9.46
CA GLU A 198 26.00 -48.43 8.50
C GLU A 198 26.61 -49.64 9.20
N ARG A 199 27.53 -49.43 10.16
CA ARG A 199 28.10 -50.54 10.95
C ARG A 199 27.05 -51.41 11.66
N LYS A 200 25.96 -50.81 12.14
CA LYS A 200 24.85 -51.56 12.75
C LYS A 200 24.00 -52.31 11.72
N LEU A 201 23.87 -51.76 10.51
CA LEU A 201 23.10 -52.37 9.43
C LEU A 201 23.81 -53.57 8.81
N HIS A 202 25.14 -53.61 8.77
CA HIS A 202 25.94 -54.67 8.12
C HIS A 202 25.60 -56.11 8.55
N GLY A 203 25.00 -56.33 9.73
CA GLY A 203 24.63 -57.66 10.24
C GLY A 203 23.24 -58.18 9.84
N ILE A 204 22.45 -57.40 9.09
CA ILE A 204 21.06 -57.75 8.74
C ILE A 204 21.02 -58.41 7.34
N ALA A 205 20.23 -59.45 7.13
CA ALA A 205 20.03 -60.02 5.80
C ALA A 205 19.10 -59.12 4.96
N ASN A 206 19.36 -58.99 3.66
CA ASN A 206 18.54 -58.22 2.71
C ASN A 206 18.41 -56.70 3.03
N ILE A 207 19.48 -56.09 3.56
CA ILE A 207 19.55 -54.66 3.93
C ILE A 207 19.19 -53.75 2.75
N GLU A 208 19.72 -54.01 1.56
CA GLU A 208 19.55 -53.11 0.42
C GLU A 208 18.08 -52.97 0.01
N HIS A 209 17.31 -54.08 0.05
CA HIS A 209 15.87 -54.05 -0.21
C HIS A 209 15.10 -53.31 0.89
N LEU A 210 15.45 -53.54 2.16
CA LEU A 210 14.83 -52.86 3.31
C LEU A 210 15.11 -51.35 3.29
N LEU A 211 16.33 -50.93 2.95
CA LEU A 211 16.68 -49.51 2.78
C LEU A 211 15.89 -48.87 1.64
N LYS A 212 15.73 -49.54 0.50
CA LYS A 212 14.88 -49.06 -0.61
C LYS A 212 13.41 -48.91 -0.19
N LEU A 213 12.88 -49.82 0.62
CA LEU A 213 11.53 -49.70 1.17
C LEU A 213 11.40 -48.56 2.18
N ALA A 214 12.39 -48.40 3.07
CA ALA A 214 12.44 -47.30 4.03
C ALA A 214 12.57 -45.94 3.34
N GLU A 215 13.36 -45.86 2.27
CA GLU A 215 13.47 -44.67 1.43
C GLU A 215 12.13 -44.31 0.79
N LYS A 216 11.43 -45.28 0.18
CA LYS A 216 10.08 -45.06 -0.36
C LYS A 216 9.10 -44.58 0.72
N CYS A 217 9.13 -45.19 1.91
CA CYS A 217 8.30 -44.78 3.03
C CYS A 217 8.61 -43.34 3.48
N ARG A 218 9.89 -42.97 3.60
CA ARG A 218 10.32 -41.60 3.93
C ARG A 218 9.83 -40.60 2.88
N VAL A 219 9.98 -40.90 1.59
CA VAL A 219 9.55 -40.01 0.49
C VAL A 219 8.03 -39.80 0.52
N GLU A 220 7.24 -40.85 0.74
CA GLU A 220 5.79 -40.70 0.87
C GLU A 220 5.40 -39.91 2.13
N ASN A 221 6.12 -40.07 3.25
CA ASN A 221 5.87 -39.30 4.46
C ASN A 221 6.19 -37.80 4.25
N GLU A 222 7.31 -37.47 3.60
CA GLU A 222 7.64 -36.09 3.22
C GLU A 222 6.60 -35.50 2.25
N ARG A 223 6.07 -36.32 1.33
CA ARG A 223 4.98 -35.90 0.44
C ARG A 223 3.71 -35.60 1.23
N LEU A 224 3.39 -36.41 2.23
CA LEU A 224 2.24 -36.21 3.12
C LEU A 224 2.40 -34.93 3.95
N GLU A 225 3.59 -34.67 4.50
CA GLU A 225 3.90 -33.42 5.21
C GLU A 225 3.78 -32.20 4.30
N LYS A 226 4.32 -32.25 3.07
CA LYS A 226 4.16 -31.17 2.08
C LYS A 226 2.70 -30.89 1.78
N VAL A 227 1.89 -31.93 1.58
CA VAL A 227 0.44 -31.78 1.38
C VAL A 227 -0.23 -31.18 2.62
N GLY A 228 0.21 -31.56 3.83
CA GLY A 228 -0.22 -30.96 5.09
C GLY A 228 0.08 -29.46 5.18
N HIS A 229 1.30 -29.05 4.83
CA HIS A 229 1.71 -27.64 4.76
C HIS A 229 0.88 -26.86 3.76
N LEU A 230 0.72 -27.37 2.52
CA LEU A 230 -0.11 -26.73 1.50
C LEU A 230 -1.57 -26.59 1.94
N ARG A 231 -2.12 -27.60 2.62
CA ARG A 231 -3.48 -27.53 3.16
C ARG A 231 -3.62 -26.46 4.24
N MET A 232 -2.61 -26.31 5.11
CA MET A 232 -2.60 -25.26 6.13
C MET A 232 -2.47 -23.87 5.51
N GLU A 233 -1.61 -23.71 4.51
CA GLU A 233 -1.44 -22.47 3.76
C GLU A 233 -2.74 -22.08 3.04
N GLN A 234 -3.38 -23.02 2.33
CA GLN A 234 -4.68 -22.81 1.70
C GLN A 234 -5.73 -22.38 2.72
N LYS A 235 -5.76 -23.01 3.91
CA LYS A 235 -6.68 -22.62 4.98
C LYS A 235 -6.40 -21.20 5.48
N ASN A 236 -5.13 -20.80 5.59
CA ASN A 236 -4.74 -19.45 5.96
C ASN A 236 -5.13 -18.43 4.89
N LEU A 237 -4.95 -18.74 3.60
CA LEU A 237 -5.38 -17.90 2.48
C LEU A 237 -6.90 -17.74 2.46
N VAL A 238 -7.65 -18.84 2.61
CA VAL A 238 -9.11 -18.78 2.71
C VAL A 238 -9.54 -17.93 3.92
N ARG A 239 -8.88 -18.09 5.07
CA ARG A 239 -9.14 -17.27 6.26
C ARG A 239 -8.90 -15.78 5.96
N LEU A 240 -7.79 -15.44 5.29
CA LEU A 240 -7.47 -14.07 4.90
C LEU A 240 -8.52 -13.52 3.93
N ILE A 241 -8.92 -14.28 2.91
CA ILE A 241 -9.97 -13.89 1.97
C ILE A 241 -11.30 -13.66 2.68
N ILE A 242 -11.67 -14.51 3.64
CA ILE A 242 -12.89 -14.32 4.45
C ILE A 242 -12.80 -13.02 5.25
N ILE A 243 -11.67 -12.74 5.90
CA ILE A 243 -11.45 -11.50 6.65
C ILE A 243 -11.59 -10.28 5.72
N LEU A 244 -10.89 -10.29 4.58
CA LEU A 244 -10.97 -9.21 3.60
C LEU A 244 -12.39 -9.01 3.06
N PHE A 245 -13.11 -10.10 2.77
CA PHE A 245 -14.50 -10.03 2.34
C PHE A 245 -15.42 -9.47 3.44
N SER A 246 -15.21 -9.87 4.69
CA SER A 246 -15.92 -9.33 5.85
C SER A 246 -15.66 -7.84 6.03
N ASP A 247 -14.41 -7.39 5.89
CA ASP A 247 -14.03 -5.97 5.97
C ASP A 247 -14.64 -5.16 4.84
N GLN A 248 -14.58 -5.65 3.60
CA GLN A 248 -15.24 -5.00 2.47
C GLN A 248 -16.76 -4.92 2.64
N LYS A 249 -17.38 -5.95 3.23
CA LYS A 249 -18.81 -5.93 3.57
C LYS A 249 -19.11 -4.91 4.66
N LEU A 250 -18.28 -4.82 5.70
CA LEU A 250 -18.40 -3.80 6.75
C LEU A 250 -18.26 -2.39 6.19
N GLN A 251 -17.29 -2.15 5.31
CA GLN A 251 -17.11 -0.86 4.64
C GLN A 251 -18.34 -0.48 3.80
N ARG A 252 -18.88 -1.41 3.00
CA ARG A 252 -20.12 -1.17 2.23
C ARG A 252 -21.31 -0.87 3.13
N LEU A 253 -21.43 -1.59 4.25
CA LEU A 253 -22.51 -1.37 5.21
C LEU A 253 -22.37 -0.01 5.91
N ASN A 254 -21.15 0.42 6.25
CA ASN A 254 -20.87 1.74 6.81
C ASN A 254 -21.20 2.86 5.81
N VAL A 255 -20.83 2.70 4.54
CA VAL A 255 -21.20 3.68 3.50
C VAL A 255 -22.71 3.73 3.33
N SER A 256 -23.39 2.58 3.29
CA SER A 256 -24.86 2.55 3.23
C SER A 256 -25.50 3.15 4.48
N LEU A 257 -24.91 2.97 5.67
CA LEU A 257 -25.37 3.60 6.91
C LEU A 257 -25.23 5.13 6.83
N GLU A 258 -24.12 5.65 6.31
CA GLU A 258 -23.92 7.09 6.11
C GLU A 258 -24.86 7.66 5.04
N GLU A 259 -25.09 6.95 3.93
CA GLU A 259 -26.09 7.32 2.92
C GLU A 259 -27.52 7.32 3.49
N VAL A 260 -27.85 6.33 4.31
CA VAL A 260 -29.16 6.21 4.96
C VAL A 260 -29.31 7.25 6.07
N LYS A 261 -28.24 7.64 6.77
CA LYS A 261 -28.22 8.80 7.67
C LYS A 261 -28.49 10.09 6.90
N ALA A 262 -27.77 10.34 5.81
CA ALA A 262 -27.94 11.51 4.95
C ALA A 262 -29.33 11.57 4.27
N ALA A 263 -29.89 10.42 3.88
CA ALA A 263 -31.25 10.32 3.37
C ALA A 263 -32.32 10.38 4.48
N GLY A 264 -31.90 10.30 5.76
CA GLY A 264 -32.74 10.34 6.94
C GLY A 264 -33.20 11.74 7.34
N ASP A 265 -32.63 12.79 6.76
CA ASP A 265 -33.00 14.18 7.04
C ASP A 265 -34.47 14.50 6.69
N ASN A 266 -35.14 13.64 5.91
CA ASN A 266 -36.56 13.80 5.51
C ASN A 266 -37.53 12.75 6.11
N VAL A 267 -37.10 11.92 7.08
CA VAL A 267 -37.95 10.87 7.68
C VAL A 267 -38.23 11.17 9.16
N ASP A 268 -39.48 10.96 9.60
CA ASP A 268 -39.87 11.08 11.01
C ASP A 268 -38.90 10.29 11.92
N PRO A 269 -38.08 10.97 12.75
CA PRO A 269 -37.03 10.35 13.54
C PRO A 269 -37.58 9.36 14.56
N THR A 270 -38.83 9.53 14.99
CA THR A 270 -39.48 8.69 16.00
C THR A 270 -39.77 7.29 15.46
N LYS A 271 -40.35 7.21 14.26
CA LYS A 271 -40.67 5.94 13.59
C LYS A 271 -39.39 5.18 13.23
N ARG A 272 -38.36 5.90 12.81
CA ARG A 272 -37.05 5.33 12.46
C ARG A 272 -36.28 4.83 13.68
N MET A 273 -36.29 5.58 14.78
CA MET A 273 -35.70 5.16 16.05
C MET A 273 -36.37 3.88 16.57
N LYS A 274 -37.70 3.77 16.42
CA LYS A 274 -38.44 2.56 16.79
C LYS A 274 -38.01 1.34 15.96
N ALA A 275 -37.93 1.48 14.64
CA ALA A 275 -37.47 0.41 13.75
C ALA A 275 -36.02 -0.01 14.04
N LEU A 276 -35.12 0.93 14.31
CA LEU A 276 -33.73 0.64 14.71
C LEU A 276 -33.65 -0.08 16.06
N LYS A 277 -34.46 0.31 17.04
CA LYS A 277 -34.53 -0.40 18.33
C LYS A 277 -35.02 -1.84 18.15
N GLU A 278 -36.03 -2.06 17.31
CA GLU A 278 -36.53 -3.40 16.97
C GLU A 278 -35.46 -4.23 16.23
N GLU A 279 -34.71 -3.63 15.30
CA GLU A 279 -33.62 -4.30 14.61
C GLU A 279 -32.44 -4.65 15.53
N ILE A 280 -32.07 -3.74 16.45
CA ILE A 280 -31.02 -4.00 17.45
C ILE A 280 -31.43 -5.14 18.37
N GLU A 281 -32.67 -5.16 18.84
CA GLU A 281 -33.15 -6.22 19.75
C GLU A 281 -33.21 -7.58 19.04
N THR A 282 -33.69 -7.62 17.80
CA THR A 282 -33.66 -8.87 17.00
C THR A 282 -32.24 -9.34 16.72
N ASN A 283 -31.31 -8.44 16.39
CA ASN A 283 -29.90 -8.78 16.17
C ASN A 283 -29.21 -9.24 17.47
N ARG A 284 -29.54 -8.62 18.61
CA ARG A 284 -29.04 -9.04 19.94
C ARG A 284 -29.46 -10.46 20.26
N TYR A 285 -30.73 -10.82 20.04
CA TYR A 285 -31.21 -12.19 20.21
C TYR A 285 -30.48 -13.19 19.27
N MET A 286 -30.28 -12.82 18.00
CA MET A 286 -29.56 -13.66 17.04
C MET A 286 -28.11 -13.91 17.46
N VAL A 287 -27.39 -12.88 17.89
CA VAL A 287 -25.96 -12.94 18.26
C VAL A 287 -25.74 -13.61 19.61
N ASN A 288 -26.59 -13.35 20.60
CA ASN A 288 -26.36 -13.83 21.96
C ASN A 288 -26.97 -15.21 22.24
N GLU A 289 -28.08 -15.57 21.58
CA GLU A 289 -28.80 -16.81 21.89
C GLU A 289 -28.80 -17.82 20.74
N LYS A 290 -29.22 -17.45 19.53
CA LYS A 290 -29.43 -18.43 18.45
C LYS A 290 -28.12 -18.89 17.80
N LEU A 291 -27.32 -17.95 17.28
CA LEU A 291 -26.09 -18.27 16.54
C LEU A 291 -25.04 -19.01 17.39
N PRO A 292 -24.76 -18.62 18.65
CA PRO A 292 -23.80 -19.34 19.47
C PRO A 292 -24.20 -20.79 19.72
N LYS A 293 -25.49 -21.06 20.02
CA LYS A 293 -26.01 -22.42 20.22
C LYS A 293 -25.91 -23.27 18.95
N GLU A 294 -26.21 -22.71 17.79
CA GLU A 294 -26.05 -23.41 16.50
C GLU A 294 -24.57 -23.69 16.20
N ILE A 295 -23.68 -22.73 16.46
CA ILE A 295 -22.23 -22.90 16.27
C ILE A 295 -21.70 -23.98 17.21
N GLU A 296 -22.12 -23.99 18.48
CA GLU A 296 -21.71 -24.99 19.46
C GLU A 296 -22.21 -26.38 19.07
N ALA A 297 -23.48 -26.51 18.67
CA ALA A 297 -24.03 -27.77 18.16
C ALA A 297 -23.27 -28.29 16.93
N LYS A 298 -22.93 -27.41 15.97
CA LYS A 298 -22.12 -27.79 14.80
C LYS A 298 -20.68 -28.15 15.19
N LYS A 299 -20.07 -27.44 16.13
CA LYS A 299 -18.74 -27.75 16.66
C LYS A 299 -18.71 -29.10 17.37
N ALA A 300 -19.76 -29.43 18.14
CA ALA A 300 -19.92 -30.73 18.79
C ALA A 300 -19.97 -31.85 17.74
N ILE A 301 -20.82 -31.71 16.71
CA ILE A 301 -20.89 -32.68 15.60
C ILE A 301 -19.51 -32.85 14.92
N VAL A 302 -18.79 -31.76 14.66
CA VAL A 302 -17.45 -31.83 14.05
C VAL A 302 -16.45 -32.51 14.99
N ALA A 303 -16.51 -32.26 16.30
CA ALA A 303 -15.66 -32.91 17.28
C ALA A 303 -15.95 -34.41 17.36
N ASP A 304 -17.22 -34.81 17.32
CA ASP A 304 -17.63 -36.21 17.33
C ASP A 304 -17.21 -36.92 16.05
N LEU A 305 -17.42 -36.30 14.88
CA LEU A 305 -16.95 -36.84 13.60
C LEU A 305 -15.42 -36.98 13.55
N LYS A 306 -14.67 -36.04 14.15
CA LYS A 306 -13.21 -36.17 14.28
C LYS A 306 -12.84 -37.37 15.13
N LYS A 307 -13.47 -37.53 16.30
CA LYS A 307 -13.25 -38.71 17.16
C LYS A 307 -13.56 -40.01 16.42
N VAL A 308 -14.62 -40.06 15.62
CA VAL A 308 -14.98 -41.25 14.82
C VAL A 308 -13.95 -41.54 13.73
N VAL A 309 -13.34 -40.51 13.13
CA VAL A 309 -12.24 -40.69 12.15
C VAL A 309 -10.95 -41.12 12.84
N ASP A 310 -10.68 -40.64 14.05
CA ASP A 310 -9.47 -40.96 14.83
C ASP A 310 -9.54 -42.36 15.46
N VAL A 311 -10.74 -42.88 15.74
CA VAL A 311 -10.94 -44.27 16.20
C VAL A 311 -10.87 -45.19 14.98
N ALA A 312 -9.74 -45.85 14.80
CA ALA A 312 -9.54 -46.86 13.76
C ALA A 312 -10.54 -48.02 13.92
N ALA A 313 -11.39 -48.20 12.90
CA ALA A 313 -12.28 -49.34 12.64
C ALA A 313 -13.00 -49.94 13.86
N MET A 314 -14.09 -49.31 14.30
CA MET A 314 -15.08 -49.95 15.17
C MET A 314 -15.71 -51.16 14.45
N ASP A 315 -15.84 -52.30 15.14
CA ASP A 315 -16.56 -53.47 14.62
C ASP A 315 -18.08 -53.22 14.64
N LYS A 316 -18.85 -53.89 13.77
CA LYS A 316 -20.33 -53.76 13.74
C LYS A 316 -20.97 -54.08 15.09
N ASN A 317 -20.35 -54.96 15.87
CA ASN A 317 -20.80 -55.34 17.20
C ASN A 317 -20.66 -54.20 18.23
N ASP A 318 -19.60 -53.40 18.15
CA ASP A 318 -19.40 -52.24 19.04
C ASP A 318 -20.45 -51.15 18.77
N ILE A 319 -20.85 -50.99 17.51
CA ILE A 319 -21.92 -50.05 17.12
C ILE A 319 -23.27 -50.51 17.68
N THR A 320 -23.57 -51.82 17.63
CA THR A 320 -24.82 -52.35 18.19
C THR A 320 -24.88 -52.23 19.71
N ASP A 321 -23.75 -52.42 20.40
CA ASP A 321 -23.69 -52.27 21.86
C ASP A 321 -23.86 -50.80 22.28
N LEU A 322 -23.28 -49.85 21.53
CA LEU A 322 -23.52 -48.43 21.74
C LEU A 322 -24.98 -48.05 21.46
N GLN A 323 -25.59 -48.60 20.42
CA GLN A 323 -27.01 -48.37 20.13
C GLN A 323 -27.92 -48.89 21.25
N GLN A 324 -27.65 -50.09 21.79
CA GLN A 324 -28.39 -50.63 22.93
C GLN A 324 -28.21 -49.77 24.20
N LYS A 325 -26.99 -49.25 24.42
CA LYS A 325 -26.72 -48.36 25.55
C LYS A 325 -27.42 -47.00 25.41
N ILE A 326 -27.48 -46.45 24.19
CA ILE A 326 -28.26 -45.24 23.88
C ILE A 326 -29.74 -45.50 24.12
N GLU A 327 -30.28 -46.63 23.66
CA GLU A 327 -31.69 -46.98 23.84
C GLU A 327 -32.04 -47.13 25.32
N LYS A 328 -31.22 -47.83 26.10
CA LYS A 328 -31.40 -47.97 27.55
C LYS A 328 -31.36 -46.62 28.27
N MET A 329 -30.42 -45.75 27.89
CA MET A 329 -30.30 -44.42 28.50
C MET A 329 -31.44 -43.48 28.07
N ASN A 330 -31.96 -43.60 26.84
CA ASN A 330 -33.16 -42.90 26.40
C ASN A 330 -34.41 -43.35 27.15
N GLN A 331 -34.53 -44.65 27.42
CA GLN A 331 -35.61 -45.19 28.26
C GLN A 331 -35.51 -44.66 29.69
N GLU A 332 -34.31 -44.64 30.28
CA GLU A 332 -34.09 -44.05 31.61
C GLU A 332 -34.41 -42.54 31.64
N ILE A 333 -34.05 -41.80 30.59
CA ILE A 333 -34.42 -40.38 30.45
C ILE A 333 -35.95 -40.24 30.33
N MET A 334 -36.63 -41.09 29.55
CA MET A 334 -38.09 -41.08 29.46
C MET A 334 -38.74 -41.39 30.81
N ASP A 335 -38.24 -42.36 31.56
CA ASP A 335 -38.75 -42.71 32.88
C ASP A 335 -38.55 -41.56 33.88
N LEU A 336 -37.38 -40.89 33.86
CA LEU A 336 -37.11 -39.71 34.67
C LEU A 336 -37.97 -38.50 34.27
N VAL A 337 -38.26 -38.34 32.97
CA VAL A 337 -39.16 -37.31 32.45
C VAL A 337 -40.60 -37.58 32.90
N ASN A 338 -41.06 -38.84 32.80
CA ASN A 338 -42.38 -39.26 33.25
C ASN A 338 -42.52 -39.10 34.76
N GLU A 339 -41.49 -39.42 35.53
CA GLU A 339 -41.46 -39.25 36.99
C GLU A 339 -41.44 -37.77 37.39
N ARG A 340 -40.73 -36.91 36.64
CA ARG A 340 -40.79 -35.46 36.78
C ARG A 340 -42.20 -34.95 36.49
N ASP A 341 -42.80 -35.37 35.38
CA ASP A 341 -44.12 -34.89 34.96
C ASP A 341 -45.22 -35.33 35.95
N ARG A 342 -45.12 -36.55 36.50
CA ARG A 342 -45.97 -37.02 37.62
C ARG A 342 -45.80 -36.19 38.90
N LYS A 343 -44.58 -35.76 39.23
CA LYS A 343 -44.32 -34.88 40.39
C LYS A 343 -44.82 -33.46 40.15
N ASP A 344 -44.75 -32.98 38.90
CA ASP A 344 -45.23 -31.66 38.51
C ASP A 344 -46.77 -31.58 38.44
N GLU A 345 -47.50 -32.68 38.23
CA GLU A 345 -48.97 -32.74 38.36
C GLU A 345 -49.47 -32.32 39.76
N ASN A 346 -48.69 -32.61 40.81
CA ASN A 346 -48.99 -32.15 42.18
C ASN A 346 -48.67 -30.65 42.40
N THR A 347 -47.95 -30.01 41.46
CA THR A 347 -47.57 -28.57 41.47
C THR A 347 -48.05 -27.87 40.19
N ASP A 348 -49.33 -28.02 39.89
CA ASP A 348 -50.05 -27.58 38.69
C ASP A 348 -49.65 -26.18 38.14
N LYS A 349 -49.40 -25.21 39.03
CA LYS A 349 -49.00 -23.84 38.64
C LYS A 349 -47.68 -23.79 37.85
N LEU A 350 -46.68 -24.59 38.20
CA LEU A 350 -45.36 -24.57 37.55
C LEU A 350 -45.39 -25.27 36.18
N SER A 351 -46.16 -26.35 36.07
CA SER A 351 -46.37 -27.05 34.80
C SER A 351 -47.00 -26.12 33.75
N ILE A 352 -48.00 -25.33 34.14
CA ILE A 352 -48.66 -24.35 33.26
C ILE A 352 -47.67 -23.30 32.75
N TYR A 353 -46.82 -22.73 33.61
CA TYR A 353 -45.81 -21.75 33.19
C TYR A 353 -44.74 -22.34 32.26
N ARG A 354 -44.34 -23.61 32.47
CA ARG A 354 -43.41 -24.29 31.55
C ARG A 354 -44.03 -24.57 30.19
N HIS A 355 -45.30 -24.99 30.15
CA HIS A 355 -46.04 -25.17 28.91
C HIS A 355 -46.24 -23.85 28.17
N GLN A 356 -46.57 -22.76 28.88
CA GLN A 356 -46.63 -21.42 28.31
C GLN A 356 -45.28 -20.95 27.78
N ALA A 357 -44.19 -21.14 28.55
CA ALA A 357 -42.83 -20.81 28.12
C ALA A 357 -42.40 -21.61 26.89
N SER A 358 -42.70 -22.91 26.83
CA SER A 358 -42.44 -23.78 25.68
C SER A 358 -43.24 -23.34 24.45
N ALA A 359 -44.51 -22.99 24.62
CA ALA A 359 -45.36 -22.47 23.55
C ALA A 359 -44.84 -21.11 23.03
N ILE A 360 -44.45 -20.20 23.92
CA ILE A 360 -43.83 -18.91 23.57
C ILE A 360 -42.50 -19.12 22.86
N HIS A 361 -41.65 -20.03 23.33
CA HIS A 361 -40.38 -20.36 22.70
C HIS A 361 -40.58 -20.93 21.29
N LYS A 362 -41.52 -21.86 21.10
CA LYS A 362 -41.89 -22.41 19.78
C LYS A 362 -42.41 -21.32 18.84
N LYS A 363 -43.26 -20.40 19.33
CA LYS A 363 -43.72 -19.24 18.55
C LYS A 363 -42.56 -18.30 18.18
N LYS A 364 -41.67 -17.99 19.13
CA LYS A 364 -40.47 -17.17 18.92
C LYS A 364 -39.56 -17.81 17.86
N THR A 365 -39.33 -19.11 17.94
CA THR A 365 -38.51 -19.88 16.98
C THR A 365 -39.11 -19.82 15.57
N LYS A 366 -40.40 -20.11 15.42
CA LYS A 366 -41.10 -20.02 14.12
C LYS A 366 -41.08 -18.61 13.53
N LEU A 367 -41.23 -17.58 14.36
CA LEU A 367 -41.18 -16.19 13.91
C LEU A 367 -39.78 -15.78 13.46
N VAL A 368 -38.75 -16.27 14.15
CA VAL A 368 -37.35 -16.07 13.77
C VAL A 368 -36.99 -16.81 12.49
N GLU A 369 -37.50 -18.02 12.27
CA GLU A 369 -37.37 -18.75 11.01
C GLU A 369 -37.99 -17.97 9.84
N LYS A 370 -39.23 -17.52 9.97
CA LYS A 370 -39.88 -16.66 8.97
C LYS A 370 -39.12 -15.36 8.71
N LEU A 371 -38.58 -14.73 9.75
CA LEU A 371 -37.74 -13.54 9.62
C LEU A 371 -36.44 -13.85 8.87
N GLN A 372 -35.84 -15.02 9.09
CA GLN A 372 -34.64 -15.46 8.40
C GLN A 372 -34.93 -15.79 6.93
N GLU A 373 -36.05 -16.45 6.62
CA GLU A 373 -36.53 -16.67 5.25
C GLU A 373 -36.74 -15.33 4.52
N ALA A 374 -37.46 -14.39 5.12
CA ALA A 374 -37.66 -13.06 4.54
C ALA A 374 -36.35 -12.29 4.33
N ARG A 375 -35.38 -12.40 5.26
CA ARG A 375 -34.03 -11.82 5.09
C ARG A 375 -33.28 -12.48 3.93
N LEU A 376 -33.38 -13.79 3.75
CA LEU A 376 -32.76 -14.51 2.63
C LEU A 376 -33.41 -14.10 1.29
N GLU A 377 -34.73 -13.96 1.24
CA GLU A 377 -35.44 -13.46 0.06
C GLU A 377 -35.02 -12.03 -0.29
N LEU A 378 -34.94 -11.13 0.70
CA LEU A 378 -34.45 -9.76 0.52
C LEU A 378 -33.01 -9.75 -0.02
N GLN A 379 -32.13 -10.59 0.53
CA GLN A 379 -30.77 -10.73 0.05
C GLN A 379 -30.71 -11.25 -1.39
N ASN A 380 -31.52 -12.26 -1.72
CA ASN A 380 -31.61 -12.81 -3.08
C ASN A 380 -32.09 -11.77 -4.09
N ILE A 381 -33.13 -11.00 -3.73
CA ILE A 381 -33.63 -9.90 -4.57
C ILE A 381 -32.57 -8.82 -4.73
N THR A 382 -31.87 -8.45 -3.66
CA THR A 382 -30.78 -7.46 -3.69
C THR A 382 -29.64 -7.91 -4.60
N ASN A 383 -29.20 -9.17 -4.49
CA ASN A 383 -28.20 -9.76 -5.38
C ASN A 383 -28.68 -9.75 -6.84
N LYS A 384 -29.94 -10.09 -7.11
CA LYS A 384 -30.52 -10.03 -8.46
C LYS A 384 -30.53 -8.60 -9.01
N VAL A 385 -30.80 -7.60 -8.18
CA VAL A 385 -30.74 -6.18 -8.56
C VAL A 385 -29.30 -5.76 -8.86
N GLU A 386 -28.34 -6.14 -8.03
CA GLU A 386 -26.92 -5.83 -8.23
C GLU A 386 -26.35 -6.51 -9.48
N MET A 387 -26.68 -7.78 -9.71
CA MET A 387 -26.36 -8.48 -10.95
C MET A 387 -26.97 -7.78 -12.16
N LYS A 388 -28.26 -7.39 -12.11
CA LYS A 388 -28.90 -6.64 -13.21
C LYS A 388 -28.24 -5.28 -13.41
N LYS A 389 -27.83 -4.60 -12.34
CA LYS A 389 -27.09 -3.32 -12.39
C LYS A 389 -25.72 -3.49 -13.03
N ASN A 390 -24.99 -4.56 -12.70
CA ASN A 390 -23.70 -4.89 -13.28
C ASN A 390 -23.82 -5.30 -14.75
N ASN A 391 -24.79 -6.16 -15.09
CA ASN A 391 -25.13 -6.50 -16.47
C ASN A 391 -25.50 -5.24 -17.29
N LEU A 392 -26.21 -4.28 -16.70
CA LEU A 392 -26.49 -3.00 -17.33
C LEU A 392 -25.21 -2.17 -17.49
N ARG A 393 -24.30 -2.16 -16.51
CA ARG A 393 -23.01 -1.45 -16.59
C ARG A 393 -22.10 -2.03 -17.67
N GLU A 394 -22.01 -3.35 -17.78
CA GLU A 394 -21.22 -4.04 -18.81
C GLU A 394 -21.80 -3.81 -20.21
N LYS A 395 -23.14 -3.84 -20.35
CA LYS A 395 -23.83 -3.50 -21.60
C LYS A 395 -23.76 -2.00 -21.95
N ARG A 396 -23.42 -1.13 -20.99
CA ARG A 396 -23.23 0.32 -21.15
C ARG A 396 -21.81 0.70 -21.56
N GLY A 397 -21.09 -0.17 -22.27
CA GLY A 397 -19.77 0.13 -22.80
C GLY A 397 -19.76 1.48 -23.54
N THR A 398 -18.97 2.43 -23.02
CA THR A 398 -18.49 3.69 -23.63
C THR A 398 -19.49 4.66 -24.30
N ASP A 399 -20.79 4.37 -24.39
CA ASP A 399 -21.76 5.30 -24.98
C ASP A 399 -22.62 5.99 -23.93
N PHE A 400 -22.50 7.31 -23.93
CA PHE A 400 -23.08 8.28 -23.02
C PHE A 400 -24.61 8.21 -23.04
N VAL A 401 -25.18 7.43 -22.12
CA VAL A 401 -26.62 7.40 -21.85
C VAL A 401 -26.85 7.61 -20.36
N ILE A 402 -27.13 8.87 -20.03
CA ILE A 402 -27.46 9.34 -18.69
C ILE A 402 -28.83 8.75 -18.27
N THR A 403 -28.86 8.16 -17.09
CA THR A 403 -29.92 7.37 -16.43
C THR A 403 -31.24 8.06 -16.15
N ASN A 404 -31.44 9.31 -16.58
CA ASN A 404 -32.69 10.01 -16.33
C ASN A 404 -33.54 9.98 -17.60
N THR A 405 -34.73 9.35 -17.54
CA THR A 405 -35.66 9.15 -18.67
C THR A 405 -35.97 10.45 -19.41
N GLN A 406 -36.06 11.57 -18.68
CA GLN A 406 -36.27 12.90 -19.26
C GLN A 406 -35.04 13.42 -20.03
N LYS A 407 -33.82 13.10 -19.55
CA LYS A 407 -32.58 13.48 -20.25
C LYS A 407 -32.38 12.62 -21.49
N MET A 408 -32.75 11.34 -21.46
CA MET A 408 -32.68 10.46 -22.63
C MET A 408 -33.51 10.98 -23.81
N ASP A 409 -34.76 11.37 -23.54
CA ASP A 409 -35.63 11.93 -24.58
C ASP A 409 -35.06 13.22 -25.19
N PHE A 410 -34.49 14.10 -24.36
CA PHE A 410 -33.88 15.34 -24.82
C PHE A 410 -32.62 15.10 -25.67
N PHE A 411 -31.72 14.23 -25.21
CA PHE A 411 -30.50 13.91 -25.95
C PHE A 411 -30.80 13.15 -27.26
N PHE A 412 -31.74 12.22 -27.24
CA PHE A 412 -32.15 11.49 -28.44
C PHE A 412 -32.82 12.41 -29.46
N LYS A 413 -33.74 13.28 -29.04
CA LYS A 413 -34.34 14.30 -29.92
C LYS A 413 -33.28 15.21 -30.54
N ASN A 414 -32.32 15.67 -29.75
CA ASN A 414 -31.21 16.48 -30.25
C ASN A 414 -30.32 15.69 -31.22
N PHE A 415 -30.03 14.41 -30.95
CA PHE A 415 -29.26 13.56 -31.86
C PHE A 415 -29.98 13.35 -33.20
N VAL A 416 -31.29 13.08 -33.18
CA VAL A 416 -32.11 12.97 -34.39
C VAL A 416 -32.14 14.28 -35.17
N SER A 417 -32.22 15.43 -34.49
CA SER A 417 -32.14 16.74 -35.16
C SER A 417 -30.78 16.98 -35.83
N LYS A 418 -29.67 16.55 -35.19
CA LYS A 418 -28.31 16.58 -35.76
C LYS A 418 -28.17 15.64 -36.96
N LEU A 419 -28.82 14.49 -36.95
CA LEU A 419 -28.84 13.60 -38.11
C LEU A 419 -29.64 14.20 -39.27
N ARG A 420 -30.80 14.81 -39.00
CA ARG A 420 -31.61 15.46 -40.06
C ARG A 420 -30.86 16.61 -40.72
N THR A 421 -30.18 17.45 -39.92
CA THR A 421 -29.33 18.54 -40.45
C THR A 421 -28.18 18.00 -41.29
N LYS A 422 -27.44 16.98 -40.80
CA LYS A 422 -26.40 16.31 -41.60
C LYS A 422 -26.92 15.70 -42.90
N THR A 423 -28.09 15.07 -42.90
CA THR A 423 -28.69 14.51 -44.12
C THR A 423 -29.08 15.61 -45.10
N SER A 424 -29.60 16.74 -44.61
CA SER A 424 -29.89 17.92 -45.46
C SER A 424 -28.60 18.49 -46.07
N ASP A 425 -27.55 18.63 -45.26
CA ASP A 425 -26.24 19.11 -45.71
C ASP A 425 -25.62 18.17 -46.75
N TYR A 426 -25.72 16.86 -46.54
CA TYR A 426 -25.27 15.86 -47.50
C TYR A 426 -26.01 16.00 -48.84
N LYS A 427 -27.34 16.10 -48.82
CA LYS A 427 -28.14 16.29 -50.05
C LYS A 427 -27.77 17.57 -50.78
N ARG A 428 -27.55 18.69 -50.05
CA ARG A 428 -27.11 19.96 -50.63
C ARG A 428 -25.74 19.83 -51.30
N LYS A 429 -24.74 19.28 -50.59
CA LYS A 429 -23.39 19.09 -51.14
C LYS A 429 -23.41 18.13 -52.34
N HIS A 430 -24.24 17.10 -52.31
CA HIS A 430 -24.39 16.18 -53.43
C HIS A 430 -25.00 16.87 -54.65
N ALA A 431 -26.00 17.75 -54.46
CA ALA A 431 -26.55 18.55 -55.55
C ALA A 431 -25.51 19.53 -56.13
N GLU A 432 -24.72 20.18 -55.28
CA GLU A 432 -23.62 21.06 -55.68
C GLU A 432 -22.56 20.31 -56.52
N ILE A 433 -22.15 19.11 -56.07
CA ILE A 433 -21.24 18.25 -56.85
C ILE A 433 -21.88 17.85 -58.19
N SER A 434 -23.18 17.57 -58.21
CA SER A 434 -23.89 17.24 -59.46
C SER A 434 -23.89 18.42 -60.43
N ASN A 435 -24.11 19.64 -59.94
CA ASN A 435 -24.05 20.86 -60.75
C ASN A 435 -22.64 21.09 -61.30
N LEU A 436 -21.61 21.00 -60.45
CA LEU A 436 -20.21 21.11 -60.89
C LEU A 436 -19.84 20.06 -61.94
N LYS A 437 -20.36 18.83 -61.82
CA LYS A 437 -20.17 17.79 -62.85
C LYS A 437 -20.84 18.17 -64.17
N SER A 438 -22.05 18.72 -64.13
CA SER A 438 -22.73 19.19 -65.34
C SER A 438 -22.00 20.37 -65.99
N GLU A 439 -21.51 21.32 -65.19
CA GLU A 439 -20.71 22.44 -65.67
C GLU A 439 -19.39 21.96 -66.28
N HIS A 440 -18.70 21.02 -65.63
CA HIS A 440 -17.50 20.40 -66.18
C HIS A 440 -17.77 19.70 -67.52
N ALA A 441 -18.91 19.02 -67.67
CA ALA A 441 -19.30 18.39 -68.93
C ALA A 441 -19.56 19.43 -70.04
N VAL A 442 -20.21 20.54 -69.71
CA VAL A 442 -20.41 21.67 -70.64
C VAL A 442 -19.06 22.28 -71.02
N LEU A 443 -18.20 22.56 -70.05
CA LEU A 443 -16.86 23.11 -70.27
C LEU A 443 -16.00 22.18 -71.13
N SER A 444 -16.01 20.87 -70.87
CA SER A 444 -15.33 19.88 -71.70
C SER A 444 -15.81 19.95 -73.15
N ARG A 445 -17.14 20.03 -73.35
CA ARG A 445 -17.70 20.17 -74.71
C ARG A 445 -17.34 21.49 -75.36
N THR A 446 -17.26 22.59 -74.61
CA THR A 446 -16.78 23.88 -75.16
C THR A 446 -15.31 23.82 -75.54
N VAL A 447 -14.47 23.13 -74.76
CA VAL A 447 -13.06 22.88 -75.11
C VAL A 447 -12.96 22.07 -76.40
N ASP A 448 -13.78 21.02 -76.56
CA ASP A 448 -13.82 20.22 -77.79
C ASP A 448 -14.26 21.07 -79.00
N ILE A 449 -15.25 21.94 -78.83
CA ILE A 449 -15.70 22.86 -79.89
C ILE A 449 -14.59 23.86 -80.25
N LEU A 450 -13.93 24.45 -79.26
CA LEU A 450 -12.82 25.39 -79.47
C LEU A 450 -11.62 24.69 -80.12
N ALA A 451 -11.28 23.46 -79.71
CA ALA A 451 -10.24 22.67 -80.34
C ALA A 451 -10.58 22.37 -81.81
N ASN A 452 -11.84 22.04 -82.13
CA ASN A 452 -12.28 21.86 -83.51
C ASN A 452 -12.22 23.17 -84.31
N GLN A 453 -12.64 24.29 -83.73
CA GLN A 453 -12.52 25.60 -84.37
C GLN A 453 -11.05 25.99 -84.59
N TRP A 454 -10.19 25.72 -83.62
CA TRP A 454 -8.75 25.91 -83.71
C TRP A 454 -8.16 25.06 -84.84
N ASN A 455 -8.52 23.78 -84.94
CA ASN A 455 -8.07 22.91 -86.02
C ASN A 455 -8.53 23.41 -87.40
N ILE A 456 -9.78 23.89 -87.54
CA ILE A 456 -10.26 24.51 -88.79
C ILE A 456 -9.46 25.77 -89.12
N LEU A 457 -9.12 26.57 -88.11
CA LEU A 457 -8.37 27.81 -88.28
C LEU A 457 -6.90 27.54 -88.61
N MET A 458 -6.29 26.54 -87.97
CA MET A 458 -4.97 25.98 -88.30
C MET A 458 -4.93 25.57 -89.78
N GLN A 459 -5.89 24.76 -90.22
CA GLN A 459 -5.98 24.31 -91.60
C GLN A 459 -6.10 25.50 -92.58
N LYS A 460 -6.91 26.52 -92.26
CA LYS A 460 -7.01 27.74 -93.08
C LYS A 460 -5.74 28.58 -93.11
N ILE A 461 -4.96 28.62 -92.03
CA ILE A 461 -3.68 29.34 -92.00
C ILE A 461 -2.64 28.60 -92.83
N GLU A 462 -2.61 27.26 -92.76
CA GLU A 462 -1.75 26.41 -93.59
C GLU A 462 -2.11 26.54 -95.08
N GLU A 463 -3.40 26.52 -95.43
CA GLU A 463 -3.89 26.72 -96.81
C GLU A 463 -3.56 28.12 -97.36
N ASN A 464 -3.47 29.13 -96.49
CA ASN A 464 -3.08 30.50 -96.84
C ASN A 464 -1.56 30.76 -96.77
N GLY A 465 -0.73 29.71 -96.61
CA GLY A 465 0.73 29.80 -96.69
C GLY A 465 1.43 30.40 -95.45
N GLY A 466 0.76 30.45 -94.29
CA GLY A 466 1.34 30.92 -93.03
C GLY A 466 1.98 29.78 -92.21
N LYS A 467 3.20 29.99 -91.68
CA LYS A 467 3.82 29.10 -90.67
C LYS A 467 3.39 29.50 -89.26
N ILE A 468 2.88 28.55 -88.48
CA ILE A 468 2.38 28.76 -87.12
C ILE A 468 3.50 28.45 -86.12
N ILE A 469 3.84 29.43 -85.30
CA ILE A 469 4.78 29.28 -84.18
C ILE A 469 3.94 29.10 -82.92
N GLU A 470 3.80 27.85 -82.45
CA GLU A 470 3.24 27.59 -81.13
C GLU A 470 4.26 28.00 -80.05
N ARG A 471 4.00 29.12 -79.38
CA ARG A 471 4.68 29.47 -78.13
C ARG A 471 4.03 28.66 -77.00
N CYS A 472 4.60 27.50 -76.68
CA CYS A 472 4.20 26.71 -75.52
C CYS A 472 4.64 27.41 -74.23
N ASP A 473 3.75 28.20 -73.63
CA ASP A 473 3.90 28.65 -72.26
C ASP A 473 3.65 27.47 -71.31
N ALA A 474 4.75 26.94 -70.76
CA ALA A 474 4.75 25.93 -69.73
C ALA A 474 4.14 26.49 -68.43
N ARG A 475 2.93 26.04 -68.09
CA ARG A 475 2.41 25.87 -66.72
C ARG A 475 0.99 25.32 -66.80
N ASN A 476 0.81 24.05 -66.44
CA ASN A 476 -0.32 23.55 -65.65
C ASN A 476 -0.19 22.02 -65.49
N GLY A 477 0.78 21.60 -64.68
CA GLY A 477 0.69 20.33 -63.98
C GLY A 477 -0.38 20.47 -62.91
N SER A 478 -1.52 19.81 -63.09
CA SER A 478 -2.48 19.57 -62.02
C SER A 478 -2.75 18.07 -61.95
N GLU A 479 -1.99 17.43 -61.06
CA GLU A 479 -2.21 16.06 -60.61
C GLU A 479 -3.63 15.95 -60.03
N LYS A 480 -4.54 15.34 -60.80
CA LYS A 480 -5.79 14.81 -60.25
C LYS A 480 -5.45 13.53 -59.47
N PHE A 481 -5.46 13.63 -58.14
CA PHE A 481 -5.53 12.47 -57.26
C PHE A 481 -6.89 11.79 -57.42
N GLU A 482 -6.95 10.71 -58.20
CA GLU A 482 -8.06 9.77 -58.15
C GLU A 482 -7.90 8.83 -56.94
N ILE A 483 -8.95 8.79 -56.11
CA ILE A 483 -9.07 7.88 -54.99
C ILE A 483 -9.23 6.46 -55.56
N ALA A 484 -8.15 5.69 -55.51
CA ALA A 484 -8.06 4.33 -56.02
C ALA A 484 -9.11 3.40 -55.38
N LYS A 485 -10.01 2.86 -56.21
CA LYS A 485 -10.58 1.54 -55.96
C LYS A 485 -9.44 0.52 -56.18
N PRO A 486 -9.28 -0.51 -55.34
CA PRO A 486 -8.21 -1.49 -55.54
C PRO A 486 -8.49 -2.30 -56.81
N GLU A 487 -7.74 -2.01 -57.86
CA GLU A 487 -7.51 -2.91 -58.98
C GLU A 487 -6.61 -4.03 -58.48
N THR A 488 -7.16 -5.19 -58.12
CA THR A 488 -6.58 -6.55 -58.27
C THR A 488 -7.18 -7.55 -57.26
N ASN A 489 -7.48 -8.77 -57.73
CA ASN A 489 -7.99 -9.90 -56.95
C ASN A 489 -6.88 -10.75 -56.30
N ASP A 490 -5.65 -10.25 -56.24
CA ASP A 490 -4.50 -11.05 -55.84
C ASP A 490 -4.27 -10.98 -54.32
N VAL A 491 -4.61 -12.07 -53.62
CA VAL A 491 -4.71 -12.15 -52.15
C VAL A 491 -3.39 -11.81 -51.44
N ARG A 492 -2.24 -12.02 -52.10
CA ARG A 492 -0.91 -11.68 -51.54
C ARG A 492 -0.67 -10.17 -51.49
N LYS A 493 -0.97 -9.45 -52.58
CA LYS A 493 -0.84 -7.98 -52.60
C LYS A 493 -1.81 -7.29 -51.65
N LEU A 494 -3.04 -7.81 -51.52
CA LEU A 494 -3.98 -7.33 -50.51
C LEU A 494 -3.47 -7.56 -49.08
N ARG A 495 -2.80 -8.69 -48.82
CA ARG A 495 -2.17 -8.96 -47.52
C ARG A 495 -1.02 -8.00 -47.24
N ASP A 496 -0.18 -7.70 -48.23
CA ASP A 496 0.93 -6.77 -48.07
C ASP A 496 0.42 -5.33 -47.85
N MET A 497 -0.60 -4.89 -48.59
CA MET A 497 -1.25 -3.58 -48.37
C MET A 497 -1.94 -3.49 -47.01
N ILE A 498 -2.57 -4.56 -46.52
CA ILE A 498 -3.17 -4.60 -45.17
C ILE A 498 -2.06 -4.56 -44.12
N SER A 499 -0.94 -5.26 -44.33
CA SER A 499 0.20 -5.23 -43.42
C SER A 499 0.81 -3.83 -43.33
N GLU A 500 1.01 -3.17 -44.47
CA GLU A 500 1.54 -1.80 -44.54
C GLU A 500 0.55 -0.79 -43.92
N SER A 501 -0.75 -0.95 -44.17
CA SER A 501 -1.78 -0.11 -43.55
C SER A 501 -1.85 -0.30 -42.03
N ASN A 502 -1.70 -1.54 -41.54
CA ASN A 502 -1.61 -1.83 -40.11
C ASN A 502 -0.35 -1.21 -39.49
N GLN A 503 0.79 -1.29 -40.18
CA GLN A 503 2.04 -0.68 -39.72
C GLN A 503 1.92 0.85 -39.64
N GLN A 504 1.26 1.48 -40.62
CA GLN A 504 0.95 2.91 -40.58
C GLN A 504 -0.05 3.27 -39.47
N MET A 505 -1.03 2.41 -39.18
CA MET A 505 -1.93 2.60 -38.05
C MET A 505 -1.20 2.52 -36.70
N ASP A 506 -0.24 1.61 -36.56
CA ASP A 506 0.54 1.48 -35.33
C ASP A 506 1.49 2.68 -35.13
N LEU A 507 2.13 3.17 -36.20
CA LEU A 507 2.90 4.42 -36.15
C LEU A 507 2.02 5.62 -35.76
N LYS A 508 0.80 5.71 -36.29
CA LYS A 508 -0.16 6.76 -35.91
C LYS A 508 -0.65 6.61 -34.47
N LYS A 509 -0.83 5.39 -33.96
CA LYS A 509 -1.14 5.15 -32.54
C LYS A 509 -0.01 5.61 -31.63
N MET A 510 1.24 5.27 -31.95
CA MET A 510 2.40 5.74 -31.19
C MET A 510 2.49 7.27 -31.18
N ALA A 511 2.23 7.93 -32.32
CA ALA A 511 2.19 9.38 -32.39
C ALA A 511 1.06 9.98 -31.52
N ILE A 512 -0.12 9.36 -31.50
CA ILE A 512 -1.25 9.78 -30.65
C ILE A 512 -0.91 9.60 -29.16
N ASP A 513 -0.25 8.52 -28.79
CA ASP A 513 0.12 8.28 -27.39
C ASP A 513 1.19 9.27 -26.91
N ASN A 514 2.17 9.60 -27.76
CA ASN A 514 3.14 10.68 -27.48
C ASN A 514 2.45 12.04 -27.32
N LEU A 515 1.47 12.36 -28.18
CA LEU A 515 0.69 13.60 -28.07
C LEU A 515 -0.18 13.62 -26.80
N LYS A 516 -0.76 12.48 -26.39
CA LYS A 516 -1.50 12.38 -25.13
C LYS A 516 -0.59 12.60 -23.92
N GLN A 517 0.61 12.04 -23.93
CA GLN A 517 1.58 12.23 -22.87
C GLN A 517 2.02 13.69 -22.76
N SER A 518 2.34 14.33 -23.88
CA SER A 518 2.67 15.77 -23.92
C SER A 518 1.50 16.64 -23.43
N ASN A 519 0.26 16.29 -23.80
CA ASN A 519 -0.92 17.01 -23.34
C ASN A 519 -1.20 16.81 -21.84
N ALA A 520 -0.89 15.62 -21.29
CA ALA A 520 -0.97 15.36 -19.85
C ALA A 520 0.07 16.19 -19.07
N GLU A 521 1.28 16.33 -19.60
CA GLU A 521 2.32 17.20 -19.03
C GLU A 521 1.92 18.67 -19.08
N LEU A 522 1.39 19.14 -20.22
CA LEU A 522 0.88 20.51 -20.36
C LEU A 522 -0.23 20.79 -19.34
N ASN A 523 -1.16 19.85 -19.15
CA ASN A 523 -2.23 19.97 -18.16
C ASN A 523 -1.70 20.03 -16.71
N LYS A 524 -0.64 19.30 -16.38
CA LYS A 524 0.03 19.43 -15.08
C LYS A 524 0.61 20.84 -14.92
N HIS A 525 1.28 21.38 -15.94
CA HIS A 525 1.79 22.74 -15.92
C HIS A 525 0.68 23.79 -15.78
N PHE A 526 -0.44 23.63 -16.50
CA PHE A 526 -1.60 24.51 -16.36
C PHE A 526 -2.21 24.46 -14.95
N THR A 527 -2.23 23.28 -14.33
CA THR A 527 -2.75 23.11 -12.96
C THR A 527 -1.85 23.85 -11.95
N VAL A 528 -0.53 23.75 -12.10
CA VAL A 528 0.42 24.47 -11.25
C VAL A 528 0.32 25.98 -11.43
N ILE A 529 0.19 26.45 -12.68
CA ILE A 529 -0.01 27.88 -12.98
C ILE A 529 -1.34 28.37 -12.40
N ALA A 530 -2.43 27.60 -12.55
CA ALA A 530 -3.73 27.94 -11.98
C ALA A 530 -3.68 28.01 -10.44
N PHE A 531 -2.96 27.08 -9.80
CA PHE A 531 -2.77 27.08 -8.34
C PHE A 531 -1.96 28.29 -7.87
N SER A 532 -0.89 28.64 -8.60
CA SER A 532 -0.10 29.85 -8.33
C SER A 532 -0.93 31.12 -8.52
N TYR A 533 -1.75 31.19 -9.57
CA TYR A 533 -2.65 32.32 -9.81
C TYR A 533 -3.69 32.47 -8.70
N PHE A 534 -4.26 31.35 -8.24
CA PHE A 534 -5.22 31.33 -7.14
C PHE A 534 -4.56 31.76 -5.82
N PHE A 535 -3.35 31.28 -5.55
CA PHE A 535 -2.57 31.67 -4.37
C PHE A 535 -2.22 33.15 -4.36
N PHE A 536 -1.77 33.71 -5.49
CA PHE A 536 -1.51 35.15 -5.62
C PHE A 536 -2.78 35.99 -5.46
N HIS A 537 -3.92 35.51 -5.97
CA HIS A 537 -5.20 36.20 -5.77
C HIS A 537 -5.63 36.19 -4.30
N PHE A 538 -5.46 35.05 -3.63
CA PHE A 538 -5.76 34.91 -2.21
C PHE A 538 -4.86 35.78 -1.33
N LEU A 539 -3.55 35.84 -1.63
CA LEU A 539 -2.59 36.69 -0.93
C LEU A 539 -2.92 38.18 -1.12
N LYS A 540 -3.40 38.57 -2.32
CA LYS A 540 -3.84 39.94 -2.61
C LYS A 540 -5.10 40.30 -1.84
N ILE A 541 -6.06 39.38 -1.71
CA ILE A 541 -7.26 39.55 -0.87
C ILE A 541 -6.87 39.68 0.60
N TYR A 542 -5.96 38.83 1.09
CA TYR A 542 -5.49 38.85 2.47
C TYR A 542 -4.77 40.17 2.83
N LEU A 543 -3.90 40.66 1.94
CA LEU A 543 -3.24 41.96 2.10
C LEU A 543 -4.22 43.14 2.10
N VAL A 544 -5.28 43.10 1.28
CA VAL A 544 -6.34 44.12 1.30
C VAL A 544 -7.12 44.07 2.61
N PHE A 545 -7.40 42.87 3.14
CA PHE A 545 -8.11 42.70 4.40
C PHE A 545 -7.29 43.21 5.60
N ASN A 546 -5.98 42.94 5.65
CA ASN A 546 -5.12 43.50 6.69
C ASN A 546 -5.00 45.03 6.60
N LYS A 547 -4.91 45.60 5.40
CA LYS A 547 -4.91 47.07 5.22
C LYS A 547 -6.22 47.74 5.65
N MET A 548 -7.34 47.03 5.57
CA MET A 548 -8.64 47.50 6.06
C MET A 548 -8.74 47.38 7.59
N SER A 549 -8.14 46.34 8.18
CA SER A 549 -8.10 46.14 9.64
C SER A 549 -7.24 47.20 10.33
N ASP A 550 -6.06 47.54 9.77
CA ASP A 550 -5.20 48.60 10.31
C ASP A 550 -5.84 50.00 10.24
N LYS A 551 -6.70 50.26 9.25
CA LYS A 551 -7.45 51.54 9.17
C LYS A 551 -8.59 51.65 10.18
N ASN A 552 -9.14 50.54 10.67
CA ASN A 552 -10.18 50.54 11.70
C ASN A 552 -9.62 50.57 13.13
N SER A 553 -8.32 50.35 13.31
CA SER A 553 -7.61 50.47 14.60
C SER A 553 -7.20 51.92 14.95
N LEU A 554 -7.42 52.88 14.05
CA LEU A 554 -6.96 54.28 14.19
C LEU A 554 -8.12 55.30 14.18
N LYS A 555 -9.31 54.89 14.60
CA LYS A 555 -10.46 55.77 14.85
C LYS A 555 -10.96 55.67 16.27
#